data_AF-A0A8H9BVR1-F1
#
_entry.id   AF-A0A8H9BVR1-F1
#
_cell.length_a   1.000
_cell.length_b   1.000
_cell.length_c   1.000
_cell.angle_alpha   90.00
_cell.angle_beta   90.00
_cell.angle_gamma   90.00
#
_symmetry.space_group_name_H-M   'P 1'
#
loop_
_entity.id
_entity.type
_entity.pdbx_description
1 polymer ?
#
loop_
_entity_poly.entity_id
_entity_poly.type
_entity_poly.pdbx_seq_one_letter_code
_entity_poly.pdbx_strand_id
1 'polypeptide(L)'
;MTVKILKIEQSNPYFNEEKKNNGGGYDQPVVTFEYKGVIGTYRNSSCGDFGSRYHLEWNGKADSWGSMLDESEIFEEIDVNDSNEILKAIHNQDDCEELDELVEI
;
A
#
# COMPACT_ATOMS: atom_id res chain seq x y z
N MET A 1 -19.04 0.34 3.83
CA MET A 1 -19.01 0.04 2.37
C MET A 1 -17.72 -0.71 2.12
N THR A 2 -17.70 -1.72 1.26
CA THR A 2 -16.53 -2.61 1.13
C THR A 2 -15.56 -2.10 0.07
N VAL A 3 -14.26 -2.10 0.39
CA VAL A 3 -13.18 -1.86 -0.58
C VAL A 3 -12.92 -3.15 -1.33
N LYS A 4 -12.84 -3.08 -2.66
CA LYS A 4 -12.54 -4.23 -3.51
C LYS A 4 -11.18 -4.05 -4.18
N ILE A 5 -10.25 -4.95 -3.91
CA ILE A 5 -8.96 -4.97 -4.62
C ILE A 5 -9.19 -5.52 -6.02
N LEU A 6 -8.77 -4.77 -7.03
CA LEU A 6 -8.89 -5.13 -8.44
C LEU A 6 -7.59 -5.73 -8.98
N LYS A 7 -6.44 -5.21 -8.51
CA LYS A 7 -5.12 -5.60 -9.01
C LYS A 7 -4.02 -5.24 -8.01
N ILE A 8 -3.00 -6.08 -7.93
CA ILE A 8 -1.74 -5.80 -7.23
C ILE A 8 -0.61 -6.08 -8.23
N GLU A 9 0.32 -5.13 -8.36
CA GLU A 9 1.46 -5.24 -9.26
C GLU A 9 2.74 -4.83 -8.54
N GLN A 10 3.81 -5.60 -8.75
CA GLN A 10 5.14 -5.19 -8.30
C GLN A 10 5.69 -4.11 -9.23
N SER A 11 5.98 -2.92 -8.72
CA SER A 11 6.56 -1.84 -9.53
C SER A 11 8.08 -1.90 -9.63
N ASN A 12 8.74 -2.58 -8.70
CA ASN A 12 10.19 -2.78 -8.76
C ASN A 12 10.54 -3.97 -9.65
N PRO A 13 11.15 -3.78 -10.84
CA PRO A 13 11.53 -4.89 -11.72
C PRO A 13 12.65 -5.76 -11.15
N TYR A 14 13.33 -5.29 -10.10
CA TYR A 14 14.38 -6.03 -9.39
C TYR A 14 13.91 -6.62 -8.06
N PHE A 15 12.59 -6.64 -7.81
CA PHE A 15 12.03 -7.20 -6.59
C PHE A 15 12.63 -8.58 -6.29
N ASN A 16 13.11 -8.70 -5.06
CA ASN A 16 13.68 -9.93 -4.54
C ASN A 16 13.41 -9.93 -3.04
N GLU A 17 12.57 -10.86 -2.59
CA GLU A 17 12.16 -10.97 -1.20
C GLU A 17 13.34 -11.09 -0.22
N GLU A 18 14.41 -11.81 -0.58
CA GLU A 18 15.62 -11.97 0.25
C GLU A 18 16.42 -10.66 0.37
N LYS A 19 16.16 -9.68 -0.51
CA LYS A 19 16.83 -8.38 -0.57
C LYS A 19 15.86 -7.20 -0.39
N LYS A 20 14.66 -7.45 0.15
CA LYS A 20 13.63 -6.42 0.31
C LYS A 20 13.98 -5.34 1.31
N ASN A 21 14.87 -5.64 2.27
CA ASN A 21 15.29 -4.67 3.29
C ASN A 21 16.51 -3.85 2.83
N ASN A 22 17.43 -4.47 2.08
CA ASN A 22 18.64 -3.84 1.58
C ASN A 22 19.11 -4.46 0.24
N GLY A 23 19.70 -3.65 -0.64
CA GLY A 23 20.27 -4.13 -1.90
C GLY A 23 19.35 -4.08 -3.12
N GLY A 24 18.29 -3.25 -3.10
CA GLY A 24 17.49 -2.91 -4.28
C GLY A 24 16.32 -3.85 -4.59
N GLY A 25 16.13 -4.92 -3.82
CA GLY A 25 15.05 -5.89 -4.00
C GLY A 25 13.72 -5.49 -3.35
N TYR A 26 13.51 -4.19 -3.10
CA TYR A 26 12.38 -3.65 -2.32
C TYR A 26 11.03 -4.14 -2.84
N ASP A 27 10.15 -4.48 -1.90
CA ASP A 27 8.75 -4.73 -2.20
C ASP A 27 8.00 -3.40 -2.39
N GLN A 28 7.68 -3.07 -3.63
CA GLN A 28 7.06 -1.79 -4.01
C GLN A 28 5.74 -2.03 -4.75
N PRO A 29 4.71 -2.56 -4.07
CA PRO A 29 3.45 -2.87 -4.71
C PRO A 29 2.67 -1.61 -5.11
N VAL A 30 1.94 -1.75 -6.21
CA VAL A 30 0.91 -0.82 -6.67
C VAL A 30 -0.41 -1.56 -6.64
N VAL A 31 -1.36 -1.05 -5.85
CA VAL A 31 -2.67 -1.65 -5.64
C VAL A 31 -3.73 -0.79 -6.32
N THR A 32 -4.45 -1.38 -7.27
CA THR A 32 -5.66 -0.78 -7.85
C THR A 32 -6.88 -1.32 -7.11
N PHE A 33 -7.75 -0.43 -6.62
CA PHE A 33 -8.94 -0.79 -5.86
C PHE A 33 -10.18 -0.02 -6.33
N GLU A 34 -11.35 -0.51 -5.96
CA GLU A 34 -12.63 0.16 -6.08
C GLU A 34 -13.22 0.41 -4.69
N TYR A 35 -13.58 1.66 -4.41
CA TYR A 35 -14.27 2.05 -3.18
C TYR A 35 -15.35 3.08 -3.50
N LYS A 36 -16.57 2.84 -3.00
CA LYS A 36 -17.78 3.63 -3.30
C LYS A 36 -18.03 3.84 -4.82
N GLY A 37 -17.69 2.85 -5.65
CA GLY A 37 -17.85 2.92 -7.11
C GLY A 37 -16.79 3.77 -7.82
N VAL A 38 -15.75 4.22 -7.10
CA VAL A 38 -14.64 5.00 -7.65
C VAL A 38 -13.36 4.18 -7.59
N ILE A 39 -12.63 4.14 -8.70
CA ILE A 39 -11.33 3.47 -8.80
C ILE A 39 -10.27 4.38 -8.19
N GLY A 40 -9.42 3.80 -7.34
CA GLY A 40 -8.26 4.45 -6.76
C GLY A 40 -7.00 3.61 -6.92
N THR A 41 -5.87 4.23 -6.59
CA THR A 41 -4.54 3.58 -6.61
C THR A 41 -3.82 3.87 -5.31
N TYR A 42 -3.23 2.83 -4.72
CA TYR A 42 -2.26 2.95 -3.64
C TYR A 42 -0.89 2.51 -4.14
N ARG A 43 0.16 3.25 -3.77
CA ARG A 43 1.54 2.96 -4.15
C ARG A 43 2.40 2.93 -2.89
N ASN A 44 3.13 1.83 -2.72
CA ASN A 44 4.25 1.76 -1.79
C ASN A 44 5.54 1.85 -2.62
N SER A 45 6.27 2.96 -2.47
CA SER A 45 7.57 3.20 -3.13
C SER A 45 8.71 3.26 -2.11
N SER A 46 8.51 2.63 -0.95
CA SER A 46 9.48 2.56 0.14
C SER A 46 10.73 1.81 -0.28
N CYS A 47 11.86 2.15 0.32
CA CYS A 47 13.17 1.57 0.01
C CYS A 47 13.69 0.74 1.20
N GLY A 48 12.83 -0.09 1.81
CA GLY A 48 13.19 -0.89 2.98
C GLY A 48 13.69 -0.01 4.14
N ASP A 49 14.86 -0.34 4.68
CA ASP A 49 15.45 0.36 5.84
C ASP A 49 15.83 1.82 5.55
N PHE A 50 15.94 2.21 4.27
CA PHE A 50 16.30 3.56 3.88
C PHE A 50 15.16 4.56 4.10
N GLY A 51 13.92 4.06 4.17
CA GLY A 51 12.76 4.85 4.54
C GLY A 51 11.53 4.52 3.72
N SER A 52 10.46 5.26 4.01
CA SER A 52 9.13 4.98 3.48
C SER A 52 8.58 6.11 2.62
N ARG A 53 7.80 5.74 1.61
CA ARG A 53 7.02 6.64 0.76
C ARG A 53 5.75 5.95 0.30
N TYR A 54 4.63 6.45 0.76
CA TYR A 54 3.30 5.94 0.43
C TYR A 54 2.50 7.03 -0.27
N HIS A 55 1.69 6.62 -1.24
CA HIS A 55 0.81 7.51 -1.98
C HIS A 55 -0.53 6.84 -2.19
N LEU A 56 -1.62 7.55 -1.89
CA LEU A 56 -2.98 7.10 -2.09
C LEU A 56 -3.72 8.12 -2.95
N GLU A 57 -4.24 7.68 -4.09
CA GLU A 57 -5.06 8.49 -5.00
C GLU A 57 -6.46 7.91 -5.06
N TRP A 58 -7.47 8.71 -4.74
CA TRP A 58 -8.87 8.31 -4.83
C TRP A 58 -9.80 9.51 -5.00
N ASN A 59 -10.76 9.40 -5.92
CA ASN A 59 -11.79 10.43 -6.14
C ASN A 59 -11.21 11.83 -6.45
N GLY A 60 -10.13 11.88 -7.22
CA GLY A 60 -9.47 13.13 -7.63
C GLY A 60 -8.68 13.82 -6.51
N LYS A 61 -8.49 13.15 -5.37
CA LYS A 61 -7.72 13.61 -4.21
C LYS A 61 -6.54 12.68 -3.97
N ALA A 62 -5.53 13.18 -3.27
CA ALA A 62 -4.38 12.38 -2.91
C ALA A 62 -3.98 12.58 -1.45
N ASP A 63 -3.52 11.49 -0.82
CA ASP A 63 -2.77 11.51 0.42
C ASP A 63 -1.36 10.97 0.16
N SER A 64 -0.37 11.49 0.89
CA SER A 64 1.01 10.97 0.86
C SER A 64 1.67 11.12 2.21
N TRP A 65 2.41 10.09 2.60
CA TRP A 65 3.13 10.05 3.88
C TRP A 65 4.35 9.14 3.79
N GLY A 66 5.32 9.36 4.67
CA GLY A 66 6.54 8.57 4.72
C GLY A 66 7.74 9.35 5.25
N SER A 67 8.78 8.65 5.65
CA SER A 67 9.99 9.28 6.22
C SER A 67 10.88 9.96 5.18
N MET A 68 10.66 9.69 3.89
CA MET A 68 11.48 10.22 2.81
C MET A 68 10.75 11.22 1.90
N LEU A 69 9.59 11.73 2.33
CA LEU A 69 8.89 12.81 1.64
C LEU A 69 9.33 14.14 2.20
N ASP A 70 9.55 15.13 1.33
CA ASP A 70 9.68 16.51 1.77
C ASP A 70 8.30 17.04 2.23
N GLU A 71 8.27 18.06 3.10
CA GLU A 71 7.01 18.64 3.61
C GLU A 71 6.08 19.12 2.47
N SER A 72 6.66 19.58 1.35
CA SER A 72 5.90 19.99 0.16
C SER A 72 5.26 18.85 -0.62
N GLU A 73 5.62 17.60 -0.31
CA GLU A 73 5.13 16.39 -0.97
C GLU A 73 4.14 15.61 -0.11
N ILE A 74 3.79 16.12 1.08
CA ILE A 74 2.80 15.56 1.99
C ILE A 74 1.44 16.16 1.64
N PHE A 75 0.48 15.30 1.29
CA PHE A 75 -0.91 15.63 1.02
C PHE A 75 -1.80 14.87 2.00
N GLU A 76 -2.87 15.52 2.45
CA GLU A 76 -3.92 14.92 3.29
C GLU A 76 -5.26 15.53 2.86
N GLU A 77 -5.78 15.08 1.73
CA GLU A 77 -6.99 15.64 1.12
C GLU A 77 -8.20 14.70 1.22
N ILE A 78 -7.95 13.39 1.35
CA ILE A 78 -8.99 12.37 1.47
C ILE A 78 -9.57 12.41 2.90
N ASP A 79 -10.88 12.19 3.04
CA ASP A 79 -11.49 12.10 4.38
C ASP A 79 -10.81 10.99 5.19
N VAL A 80 -10.42 11.29 6.43
CA VAL A 80 -9.65 10.37 7.28
C VAL A 80 -10.35 9.02 7.48
N ASN A 81 -11.69 8.96 7.48
CA ASN A 81 -12.39 7.68 7.60
C ASN A 81 -12.30 6.88 6.31
N ASP A 82 -12.41 7.55 5.16
CA ASP A 82 -12.28 6.92 3.85
C ASP A 82 -10.85 6.42 3.62
N SER A 83 -9.84 7.23 3.94
CA SER A 83 -8.43 6.84 3.87
C SER A 83 -8.16 5.61 4.75
N ASN A 84 -8.65 5.62 6.00
CA ASN A 84 -8.50 4.48 6.91
C ASN A 84 -9.21 3.20 6.43
N GLU A 85 -10.43 3.28 5.89
CA GLU A 85 -11.14 2.10 5.37
C GLU A 85 -10.39 1.49 4.18
N ILE A 86 -9.88 2.34 3.28
CA ILE A 86 -9.06 1.91 2.13
C ILE A 86 -7.77 1.23 2.62
N LEU A 87 -7.03 1.88 3.52
CA LEU A 87 -5.74 1.38 4.00
C LEU A 87 -5.89 0.09 4.80
N LYS A 88 -6.92 -0.04 5.64
CA LYS A 88 -7.22 -1.30 6.33
C LYS A 88 -7.46 -2.44 5.35
N ALA A 89 -8.22 -2.20 4.28
CA ALA A 89 -8.49 -3.25 3.30
C ALA A 89 -7.25 -3.66 2.51
N ILE A 90 -6.34 -2.72 2.25
CA ILE A 90 -5.07 -2.99 1.57
C ILE A 90 -4.11 -3.76 2.48
N HIS A 91 -3.95 -3.34 3.74
CA HIS A 91 -2.99 -3.94 4.66
C HIS A 91 -3.48 -5.25 5.32
N ASN A 92 -4.79 -5.44 5.51
CA ASN A 92 -5.32 -6.70 6.05
C ASN A 92 -5.19 -7.89 5.07
N GLN A 93 -4.70 -7.70 3.84
CA GLN A 93 -4.29 -8.83 3.00
C GLN A 93 -2.96 -9.45 3.42
N ASP A 94 -2.09 -8.70 4.13
CA ASP A 94 -0.81 -9.24 4.63
C ASP A 94 -1.02 -10.22 5.81
N ASP A 95 -2.13 -10.09 6.56
CA ASP A 95 -2.49 -11.00 7.67
C ASP A 95 -3.31 -12.23 7.22
N CYS A 96 -3.59 -12.40 5.93
CA CYS A 96 -4.40 -13.52 5.43
C CYS A 96 -3.62 -14.79 5.05
N GLU A 97 -2.28 -14.78 5.10
CA GLU A 97 -1.47 -16.00 4.86
C GLU A 97 -1.07 -16.76 6.14
N GLU A 98 -1.38 -16.26 7.35
CA GLU A 98 -0.93 -16.87 8.61
C GLU A 98 -2.02 -17.55 9.46
N LEU A 99 -3.12 -18.02 8.84
CA LEU A 99 -4.19 -18.74 9.56
C LEU A 99 -4.61 -20.10 8.98
N ASP A 100 -3.82 -20.69 8.07
CA ASP A 100 -4.06 -22.07 7.57
C ASP A 100 -3.11 -23.14 8.17
N GLU A 101 -2.26 -22.82 9.15
CA GLU A 101 -1.36 -23.82 9.80
C GLU A 101 -1.53 -24.02 11.32
N LEU A 102 -2.68 -23.65 11.92
CA LEU A 102 -2.95 -23.98 13.34
C LEU A 102 -4.28 -24.70 13.59
N VAL A 103 -4.75 -25.50 12.64
CA VAL A 103 -5.72 -26.56 12.89
C VAL A 103 -5.16 -27.89 12.42
N GLU A 104 -4.31 -28.48 13.25
CA GLU A 104 -4.18 -29.92 13.50
C GLU A 104 -2.90 -30.11 14.33
N ILE A 105 -3.00 -30.16 15.67
CA ILE A 105 -2.74 -31.33 16.57
C ILE A 105 -3.40 -31.03 17.92
#